data_AF-A0A933Q5R9-F1
#
_entry.id   AF-A0A933Q5R9-F1
#
_cell.length_a   1.000
_cell.length_b   1.000
_cell.length_c   1.000
_cell.angle_alpha   90.00
_cell.angle_beta   90.00
_cell.angle_gamma   90.00
#
_symmetry.space_group_name_H-M   'P 1'
#
loop_
_entity.id
_entity.type
_entity.pdbx_description
1 polymer ?
#
loop_
_entity_poly.entity_id
_entity_poly.type
_entity_poly.pdbx_seq_one_letter_code
_entity_poly.pdbx_strand_id
1 'polypeptide(L)'
;MCAALAIGTLSPAAPAQAATIKKPAKPKAKPAKKVEKRAEAQDSDNLLLQSSAVLVQDQSSGDVLFEKNSDAVLPIASITKLMTAMVVLDAQLSLTETLTIGQEDVDTLKGTRSRLKVGAQLSREDMLLLALMASENRAASALSHHYPGGAAAFIEAMNHKAAAIGLKDTHFSDPTGLTAANVSSARDLTKMVSAASHYPLIRELSTTSERTMLVGGRPIAFHNTNTLVRSPASGWEIAVSKTGYIREAGKCLVMQAWLNNKPVVIVLLDSWGRLTRIGDANRIKRWIENASTGAGRPSAALNRRTAG
;
A
#
# COMPACT_ATOMS: atom_id res chain seq x y z
N MET A 1 -48.13 56.82 -17.34
CA MET A 1 -47.76 58.09 -16.70
C MET A 1 -46.28 58.05 -16.34
N CYS A 2 -45.52 59.01 -16.87
CA CYS A 2 -44.25 59.63 -16.41
C CYS A 2 -43.38 58.87 -15.37
N ALA A 3 -42.13 58.49 -15.68
CA ALA A 3 -40.91 59.30 -15.81
C ALA A 3 -40.36 59.88 -14.48
N ALA A 4 -39.15 59.47 -14.09
CA ALA A 4 -38.04 60.36 -13.68
C ALA A 4 -36.78 59.56 -13.30
N LEU A 5 -35.68 59.84 -14.01
CA LEU A 5 -34.32 59.50 -13.63
C LEU A 5 -33.86 60.34 -12.44
N ALA A 6 -33.06 59.76 -11.54
CA ALA A 6 -32.26 60.49 -10.57
C ALA A 6 -30.76 60.22 -10.82
N ILE A 7 -30.05 61.31 -11.06
CA ILE A 7 -28.61 61.40 -11.33
C ILE A 7 -27.89 61.39 -9.97
N GLY A 8 -27.02 60.41 -9.74
CA GLY A 8 -26.14 60.34 -8.57
C GLY A 8 -24.80 61.01 -8.87
N THR A 9 -24.50 62.09 -8.15
CA THR A 9 -23.28 62.89 -8.23
C THR A 9 -22.05 62.15 -7.67
N LEU A 10 -20.93 62.22 -8.39
CA LEU A 10 -19.60 61.80 -7.95
C LEU A 10 -19.07 62.68 -6.81
N SER A 11 -18.48 62.05 -5.79
CA SER A 11 -17.70 62.70 -4.74
C SER A 11 -16.19 62.57 -5.05
N PRO A 12 -15.35 63.60 -4.81
CA PRO A 12 -13.96 63.58 -5.24
C PRO A 12 -13.05 62.76 -4.30
N ALA A 13 -12.11 62.05 -4.91
CA ALA A 13 -11.06 61.27 -4.24
C ALA A 13 -10.02 62.19 -3.55
N ALA A 14 -9.66 61.85 -2.32
CA ALA A 14 -8.55 62.45 -1.57
C ALA A 14 -7.18 61.99 -2.12
N PRO A 15 -6.10 62.81 -1.98
CA PRO A 15 -4.83 62.52 -2.62
C PRO A 15 -4.04 61.42 -1.87
N ALA A 16 -3.42 60.54 -2.64
CA ALA A 16 -2.52 59.50 -2.16
C ALA A 16 -1.22 60.11 -1.61
N GLN A 17 -0.88 59.81 -0.35
CA GLN A 17 0.45 60.04 0.20
C GLN A 17 1.38 58.90 -0.21
N ALA A 18 2.49 59.26 -0.84
CA ALA A 18 3.57 58.35 -1.23
C ALA A 18 4.29 57.83 0.03
N ALA A 19 4.08 56.56 0.37
CA ALA A 19 4.84 55.87 1.40
C ALA A 19 6.14 55.32 0.81
N THR A 20 7.26 55.69 1.43
CA THR A 20 8.63 55.27 1.08
C THR A 20 8.80 53.77 1.37
N ILE A 21 9.12 52.97 0.35
CA ILE A 21 9.38 51.53 0.50
C ILE A 21 10.74 51.33 1.18
N LYS A 22 10.75 50.93 2.46
CA LYS A 22 11.93 50.38 3.13
C LYS A 22 12.09 48.90 2.76
N LYS A 23 13.27 48.56 2.23
CA LYS A 23 13.72 47.19 1.89
C LYS A 23 13.64 46.29 3.13
N PRO A 24 13.09 45.06 3.05
CA PRO A 24 13.01 44.19 4.23
C PRO A 24 14.39 43.64 4.61
N ALA A 25 14.72 43.73 5.89
CA ALA A 25 15.94 43.17 6.46
C ALA A 25 15.84 41.64 6.55
N LYS A 26 16.93 40.94 6.18
CA LYS A 26 17.07 39.48 6.34
C LYS A 26 16.88 39.07 7.81
N PRO A 27 16.07 38.04 8.12
CA PRO A 27 15.95 37.56 9.49
C PRO A 27 17.26 36.87 9.92
N LYS A 28 17.78 37.26 11.08
CA LYS A 28 18.92 36.62 11.75
C LYS A 28 18.50 35.23 12.23
N ALA A 29 19.25 34.20 11.83
CA ALA A 29 19.05 32.81 12.25
C ALA A 29 19.21 32.68 13.77
N LYS A 30 18.24 32.04 14.44
CA LYS A 30 18.34 31.62 15.84
C LYS A 30 19.23 30.38 15.93
N PRO A 31 20.02 30.20 17.00
CA PRO A 31 20.89 29.05 17.13
C PRO A 31 20.06 27.77 17.28
N ALA A 32 20.42 26.76 16.48
CA ALA A 32 19.79 25.45 16.50
C ALA A 32 19.94 24.81 17.88
N LYS A 33 18.81 24.43 18.49
CA LYS A 33 18.81 23.57 19.68
C LYS A 33 19.39 22.21 19.29
N LYS A 34 20.43 21.80 20.00
CA LYS A 34 21.10 20.52 19.88
C LYS A 34 20.07 19.42 20.14
N VAL A 35 19.63 18.73 19.10
CA VAL A 35 18.78 17.54 19.21
C VAL A 35 19.65 16.44 19.80
N GLU A 36 19.32 16.03 21.01
CA GLU A 36 19.97 14.89 21.66
C GLU A 36 19.68 13.64 20.83
N LYS A 37 20.76 12.99 20.40
CA LYS A 37 20.79 11.77 19.59
C LYS A 37 20.14 10.66 20.42
N ARG A 38 18.87 10.35 20.14
CA ARG A 38 18.18 9.19 20.72
C ARG A 38 18.96 7.94 20.31
N ALA A 39 19.27 7.10 21.29
CA ALA A 39 20.19 5.97 21.20
C ALA A 39 19.94 5.10 19.96
N GLU A 40 21.05 4.70 19.35
CA GLU A 40 21.20 4.21 17.99
C GLU A 40 20.51 2.86 17.74
N ALA A 41 19.70 2.83 16.68
CA ALA A 41 19.32 1.63 15.92
C ALA A 41 20.56 1.07 15.20
N GLN A 42 21.51 0.51 15.96
CA GLN A 42 22.83 0.11 15.45
C GLN A 42 22.94 -1.37 15.06
N ASP A 43 21.83 -2.12 15.04
CA ASP A 43 21.80 -3.53 14.61
C ASP A 43 21.03 -3.75 13.28
N SER A 44 20.53 -2.67 12.67
CA SER A 44 19.90 -2.70 11.33
C SER A 44 20.90 -2.68 10.18
N ASP A 45 22.15 -2.30 10.42
CA ASP A 45 23.19 -2.13 9.39
C ASP A 45 23.58 -3.45 8.69
N ASN A 46 23.14 -4.60 9.19
CA ASN A 46 23.44 -5.91 8.61
C ASN A 46 22.22 -6.64 8.01
N LEU A 47 21.04 -6.02 7.99
CA LEU A 47 19.87 -6.62 7.34
C LEU A 47 19.95 -6.37 5.82
N LEU A 48 20.73 -7.22 5.13
CA LEU A 48 20.99 -7.15 3.69
C LEU A 48 19.73 -7.45 2.84
N LEU A 49 18.80 -6.49 2.79
CA LEU A 49 17.57 -6.56 2.01
C LEU A 49 17.79 -6.05 0.59
N GLN A 50 17.24 -6.79 -0.37
CA GLN A 50 17.40 -6.55 -1.80
C GLN A 50 16.17 -5.83 -2.40
N SER A 51 15.19 -5.49 -1.58
CA SER A 51 14.10 -4.57 -1.91
C SER A 51 14.60 -3.12 -1.88
N SER A 52 14.21 -2.30 -2.86
CA SER A 52 14.66 -0.91 -2.98
C SER A 52 14.05 0.01 -1.93
N ALA A 53 12.78 -0.23 -1.56
CA ALA A 53 12.11 0.45 -0.46
C ALA A 53 11.45 -0.55 0.51
N VAL A 54 11.62 -0.30 1.81
CA VAL A 54 11.20 -1.18 2.91
C VAL A 54 10.69 -0.36 4.08
N LEU A 55 9.61 -0.83 4.70
CA LEU A 55 9.23 -0.43 6.04
C LEU A 55 8.74 -1.65 6.83
N VAL A 56 9.27 -1.83 8.03
CA VAL A 56 8.85 -2.83 9.01
C VAL A 56 8.43 -2.08 10.27
N GLN A 57 7.18 -2.28 10.71
CA GLN A 57 6.56 -1.50 11.77
C GLN A 57 5.82 -2.41 12.75
N ASP A 58 6.02 -2.19 14.06
CA ASP A 58 5.13 -2.74 15.10
C ASP A 58 3.77 -2.04 14.93
N GLN A 59 2.74 -2.81 14.57
CA GLN A 59 1.42 -2.26 14.26
C GLN A 59 0.75 -1.66 15.50
N SER A 60 1.03 -2.19 16.69
CA SER A 60 0.36 -1.79 17.93
C SER A 60 0.91 -0.46 18.44
N SER A 61 2.24 -0.27 18.45
CA SER A 61 2.85 0.98 18.92
C SER A 61 3.05 2.01 17.81
N GLY A 62 3.12 1.57 16.55
CA GLY A 62 3.54 2.40 15.42
C GLY A 62 5.05 2.56 15.30
N ASP A 63 5.84 1.91 16.16
CA ASP A 63 7.30 2.01 16.14
C ASP A 63 7.86 1.42 14.85
N VAL A 64 8.72 2.20 14.19
CA VAL A 64 9.48 1.73 13.03
C VAL A 64 10.61 0.84 13.53
N LEU A 65 10.57 -0.44 13.15
CA LEU A 65 11.59 -1.43 13.50
C LEU A 65 12.74 -1.38 12.49
N PHE A 66 12.42 -1.21 11.21
CA PHE A 66 13.41 -1.07 10.13
C PHE A 66 12.81 -0.25 8.99
N GLU A 67 13.60 0.64 8.39
CA GLU A 67 13.20 1.34 7.18
C GLU A 67 14.36 1.53 6.21
N LYS A 68 14.04 1.54 4.92
CA LYS A 68 14.96 1.83 3.82
C LYS A 68 14.16 2.54 2.73
N ASN A 69 14.51 3.78 2.38
CA ASN A 69 13.80 4.57 1.36
C ASN A 69 12.26 4.55 1.53
N SER A 70 11.77 4.59 2.77
CA SER A 70 10.36 4.33 3.10
C SER A 70 9.38 5.38 2.55
N ASP A 71 9.89 6.58 2.25
CA ASP A 71 9.14 7.71 1.68
C ASP A 71 9.22 7.78 0.14
N ALA A 72 9.92 6.85 -0.52
CA ALA A 72 9.99 6.83 -1.97
C ALA A 72 8.63 6.45 -2.58
N VAL A 73 8.13 7.28 -3.49
CA VAL A 73 6.89 7.05 -4.22
C VAL A 73 7.17 6.16 -5.43
N LEU A 74 6.65 4.94 -5.39
CA LEU A 74 6.91 3.90 -6.38
C LEU A 74 5.61 3.30 -6.91
N PRO A 75 5.58 2.80 -8.16
CA PRO A 75 4.49 1.97 -8.63
C PRO A 75 4.32 0.74 -7.72
N ILE A 76 3.07 0.44 -7.33
CA ILE A 76 2.80 -0.63 -6.35
C ILE A 76 2.15 -1.88 -6.94
N ALA A 77 1.88 -1.86 -8.24
CA ALA A 77 1.21 -2.95 -8.94
C ALA A 77 -0.05 -3.44 -8.19
N SER A 78 -0.29 -4.75 -8.15
CA SER A 78 -1.46 -5.36 -7.52
C SER A 78 -1.56 -5.23 -5.99
N ILE A 79 -0.62 -4.57 -5.30
CA ILE A 79 -0.87 -4.13 -3.91
C ILE A 79 -2.11 -3.24 -3.85
N THR A 80 -2.38 -2.51 -4.94
CA THR A 80 -3.64 -1.79 -5.23
C THR A 80 -4.90 -2.54 -4.80
N LYS A 81 -4.95 -3.86 -5.01
CA LYS A 81 -6.19 -4.64 -4.79
C LYS A 81 -6.61 -4.72 -3.31
N LEU A 82 -5.73 -4.37 -2.36
CA LEU A 82 -6.14 -4.15 -0.97
C LEU A 82 -7.05 -2.93 -0.84
N MET A 83 -6.73 -1.83 -1.51
CA MET A 83 -7.61 -0.65 -1.57
C MET A 83 -8.92 -0.98 -2.26
N THR A 84 -8.86 -1.69 -3.39
CA THR A 84 -10.06 -2.17 -4.11
C THR A 84 -10.98 -2.96 -3.18
N ALA A 85 -10.44 -3.92 -2.42
CA ALA A 85 -11.25 -4.70 -1.49
C ALA A 85 -11.87 -3.84 -0.37
N MET A 86 -11.11 -2.91 0.22
CA MET A 86 -11.66 -2.01 1.24
C MET A 86 -12.80 -1.15 0.68
N VAL A 87 -12.67 -0.59 -0.53
CA VAL A 87 -13.73 0.23 -1.15
C VAL A 87 -14.98 -0.60 -1.46
N VAL A 88 -14.82 -1.83 -1.96
CA VAL A 88 -15.96 -2.74 -2.20
C VAL A 88 -16.71 -3.06 -0.92
N LEU A 89 -15.99 -3.33 0.17
CA LEU A 89 -16.61 -3.71 1.45
C LEU A 89 -17.28 -2.52 2.14
N ASP A 90 -16.69 -1.33 2.04
CA ASP A 90 -17.29 -0.08 2.53
C ASP A 90 -18.62 0.25 1.86
N ALA A 91 -18.82 -0.19 0.62
CA ALA A 91 -20.08 0.02 -0.10
C ALA A 91 -21.24 -0.81 0.45
N GLN A 92 -20.96 -1.80 1.31
CA GLN A 92 -21.95 -2.66 1.96
C GLN A 92 -22.94 -3.33 0.97
N LEU A 93 -22.48 -3.61 -0.25
CA LEU A 93 -23.26 -4.33 -1.26
C LEU A 93 -23.34 -5.82 -0.91
N SER A 94 -24.37 -6.49 -1.43
CA SER A 94 -24.57 -7.92 -1.18
C SER A 94 -23.37 -8.74 -1.64
N LEU A 95 -22.72 -9.48 -0.74
CA LEU A 95 -21.60 -10.35 -1.09
C LEU A 95 -21.99 -11.52 -2.01
N THR A 96 -23.26 -11.92 -1.97
CA THR A 96 -23.80 -13.07 -2.73
C THR A 96 -24.35 -12.70 -4.10
N GLU A 97 -24.47 -11.41 -4.43
CA GLU A 97 -24.88 -11.00 -5.76
C GLU A 97 -23.86 -11.48 -6.80
N THR A 98 -24.39 -12.02 -7.88
CA THR A 98 -23.61 -12.57 -8.99
C THR A 98 -23.20 -11.45 -9.94
N LEU A 99 -21.88 -11.30 -10.11
CA LEU A 99 -21.28 -10.33 -11.02
C LEU A 99 -20.78 -11.04 -12.28
N THR A 100 -20.94 -10.36 -13.42
CA THR A 100 -20.47 -10.88 -14.71
C THR A 100 -19.18 -10.18 -15.12
N ILE A 101 -18.18 -10.96 -15.56
CA ILE A 101 -17.00 -10.43 -16.25
C ILE A 101 -17.42 -9.93 -17.64
N GLY A 102 -17.34 -8.62 -17.83
CA GLY A 102 -17.65 -7.93 -19.08
C GLY A 102 -16.49 -7.91 -20.07
N GLN A 103 -16.73 -7.31 -21.23
CA GLN A 103 -15.68 -7.09 -22.24
C GLN A 103 -14.73 -5.96 -21.82
N GLU A 104 -15.26 -4.99 -21.07
CA GLU A 104 -14.57 -3.88 -20.42
C GLU A 104 -13.56 -4.34 -19.35
N ASP A 105 -13.71 -5.56 -18.81
CA ASP A 105 -12.76 -6.12 -17.84
C ASP A 105 -11.50 -6.72 -18.48
N VAL A 106 -11.47 -6.82 -19.81
CA VAL A 106 -10.34 -7.40 -20.52
C VAL A 106 -9.25 -6.35 -20.71
N ASP A 107 -8.14 -6.51 -20.00
CA ASP A 107 -6.94 -5.73 -20.27
C ASP A 107 -6.22 -6.25 -21.55
N THR A 108 -5.55 -5.34 -22.26
CA THR A 108 -4.80 -5.61 -23.49
C THR A 108 -3.29 -5.58 -23.29
N LEU A 109 -2.84 -5.59 -22.03
CA LEU A 109 -1.43 -5.43 -21.69
C LEU A 109 -0.65 -6.72 -21.93
N LYS A 110 0.55 -6.59 -22.51
CA LYS A 110 1.38 -7.76 -22.81
C LYS A 110 1.84 -8.44 -21.52
N GLY A 111 1.59 -9.75 -21.41
CA GLY A 111 2.10 -10.58 -20.32
C GLY A 111 1.18 -10.67 -19.10
N THR A 112 0.04 -9.98 -19.12
CA THR A 112 -1.07 -10.25 -18.21
C THR A 112 -1.82 -11.49 -18.68
N ARG A 113 -2.47 -12.18 -17.74
CA ARG A 113 -3.32 -13.35 -18.01
C ARG A 113 -4.46 -13.33 -17.01
N SER A 114 -5.60 -13.82 -17.46
CA SER A 114 -6.76 -14.09 -16.61
C SER A 114 -7.28 -15.48 -16.92
N ARG A 115 -7.67 -16.22 -15.87
CA ARG A 115 -8.37 -17.50 -16.04
C ARG A 115 -9.89 -17.33 -16.15
N LEU A 116 -10.39 -16.15 -15.78
CA LEU A 116 -11.78 -15.77 -15.96
C LEU A 116 -12.00 -15.29 -17.40
N LYS A 117 -12.95 -15.90 -18.10
CA LYS A 117 -13.36 -15.50 -19.46
C LYS A 117 -14.48 -14.45 -19.37
N VAL A 118 -14.66 -13.69 -20.45
CA VAL A 118 -15.85 -12.84 -20.62
C VAL A 118 -17.10 -13.71 -20.50
N GLY A 119 -18.12 -13.21 -19.80
CA GLY A 119 -19.33 -13.94 -19.46
C GLY A 119 -19.21 -14.89 -18.26
N ALA A 120 -18.03 -15.01 -17.64
CA ALA A 120 -17.91 -15.71 -16.36
C ALA A 120 -18.71 -14.98 -15.28
N GLN A 121 -19.46 -15.75 -14.49
CA GLN A 121 -20.32 -15.26 -13.41
C GLN A 121 -19.84 -15.82 -12.09
N LEU A 122 -19.57 -14.95 -11.12
CA LEU A 122 -19.11 -15.30 -9.78
C LEU A 122 -19.77 -14.37 -8.76
N SER A 123 -19.90 -14.81 -7.51
CA SER A 123 -20.36 -13.91 -6.44
C SER A 123 -19.37 -12.77 -6.22
N ARG A 124 -19.81 -11.65 -5.67
CA ARG A 124 -18.91 -10.54 -5.29
C ARG A 124 -17.83 -10.98 -4.30
N GLU A 125 -18.18 -11.85 -3.35
CA GLU A 125 -17.22 -12.46 -2.44
C GLU A 125 -16.15 -13.29 -3.17
N ASP A 126 -16.55 -14.09 -4.14
CA ASP A 126 -15.62 -14.84 -4.98
C ASP A 126 -14.71 -13.93 -5.81
N MET A 127 -15.25 -12.83 -6.36
CA MET A 127 -14.45 -11.84 -7.07
C MET A 127 -13.40 -11.21 -6.13
N LEU A 128 -13.77 -10.90 -4.89
CA LEU A 128 -12.85 -10.41 -3.86
C LEU A 128 -11.79 -11.47 -3.51
N LEU A 129 -12.19 -12.73 -3.36
CA LEU A 129 -11.28 -13.85 -3.08
C LEU A 129 -10.23 -13.95 -4.17
N LEU A 130 -10.65 -14.00 -5.43
CA LEU A 130 -9.74 -14.14 -6.56
C LEU A 130 -8.85 -12.90 -6.74
N ALA A 131 -9.37 -11.70 -6.48
CA ALA A 131 -8.59 -10.47 -6.53
C ALA A 131 -7.49 -10.43 -5.44
N LEU A 132 -7.78 -10.89 -4.22
CA LEU A 132 -6.83 -10.85 -3.11
C LEU A 132 -5.85 -12.04 -3.13
N MET A 133 -6.37 -13.27 -3.17
CA MET A 133 -5.60 -14.51 -3.14
C MET A 133 -4.78 -14.68 -4.42
N ALA A 134 -5.46 -14.78 -5.56
CA ALA A 134 -4.85 -15.13 -6.85
C ALA A 134 -4.39 -13.92 -7.66
N SER A 135 -4.71 -12.70 -7.19
CA SER A 135 -4.40 -11.45 -7.88
C SER A 135 -5.07 -11.33 -9.26
N GLU A 136 -6.25 -11.93 -9.46
CA GLU A 136 -6.96 -11.90 -10.74
C GLU A 136 -7.41 -10.48 -11.09
N ASN A 137 -7.00 -9.99 -12.27
CA ASN A 137 -7.24 -8.62 -12.69
C ASN A 137 -8.69 -8.40 -13.12
N ARG A 138 -9.29 -9.34 -13.85
CA ARG A 138 -10.68 -9.19 -14.33
C ARG A 138 -11.68 -9.17 -13.18
N ALA A 139 -11.44 -9.94 -12.13
CA ALA A 139 -12.25 -9.88 -10.92
C ALA A 139 -12.19 -8.49 -10.27
N ALA A 140 -10.99 -7.93 -10.10
CA ALA A 140 -10.81 -6.58 -9.55
C ALA A 140 -11.40 -5.48 -10.45
N SER A 141 -11.30 -5.63 -11.77
CA SER A 141 -11.94 -4.72 -12.73
C SER A 141 -13.46 -4.78 -12.63
N ALA A 142 -14.04 -5.98 -12.65
CA ALA A 142 -15.49 -6.17 -12.57
C ALA A 142 -16.07 -5.61 -11.27
N LEU A 143 -15.37 -5.79 -10.14
CA LEU A 143 -15.75 -5.17 -8.87
C LEU A 143 -15.90 -3.65 -8.96
N SER A 144 -15.06 -2.98 -9.74
CA SER A 144 -15.14 -1.53 -9.96
C SER A 144 -16.28 -1.13 -10.90
N HIS A 145 -16.53 -1.92 -11.96
CA HIS A 145 -17.62 -1.64 -12.90
C HIS A 145 -19.00 -1.85 -12.28
N HIS A 146 -19.14 -2.82 -11.38
CA HIS A 146 -20.36 -3.10 -10.62
C HIS A 146 -20.50 -2.26 -9.34
N TYR A 147 -19.67 -1.24 -9.16
CA TYR A 147 -19.81 -0.27 -8.07
C TYR A 147 -20.87 0.78 -8.41
N PRO A 148 -21.64 1.32 -7.44
CA PRO A 148 -22.55 2.44 -7.67
C PRO A 148 -21.84 3.64 -8.28
N GLY A 149 -22.27 4.08 -9.47
CA GLY A 149 -21.59 5.12 -10.25
C GLY A 149 -20.47 4.61 -11.17
N GLY A 150 -20.25 3.30 -11.23
CA GLY A 150 -19.30 2.63 -12.12
C GLY A 150 -17.84 2.84 -11.74
N ALA A 151 -16.94 2.47 -12.66
CA ALA A 151 -15.51 2.50 -12.40
C ALA A 151 -14.96 3.90 -12.08
N ALA A 152 -15.50 4.97 -12.67
CA ALA A 152 -15.06 6.33 -12.36
C ALA A 152 -15.31 6.68 -10.88
N ALA A 153 -16.54 6.45 -10.40
CA ALA A 153 -16.87 6.64 -8.99
C ALA A 153 -16.07 5.70 -8.07
N PHE A 154 -15.73 4.50 -8.53
CA PHE A 154 -14.88 3.58 -7.80
C PHE A 154 -13.46 4.14 -7.59
N ILE A 155 -12.82 4.69 -8.63
CA ILE A 155 -11.49 5.30 -8.52
C ILE A 155 -11.52 6.54 -7.63
N GLU A 156 -12.57 7.34 -7.71
CA GLU A 156 -12.78 8.47 -6.78
C GLU A 156 -12.87 7.97 -5.33
N ALA A 157 -13.65 6.92 -5.07
CA ALA A 157 -13.78 6.30 -3.75
C ALA A 157 -12.45 5.73 -3.23
N MET A 158 -11.62 5.14 -4.09
CA MET A 158 -10.27 4.68 -3.72
C MET A 158 -9.38 5.83 -3.24
N ASN A 159 -9.36 6.94 -3.96
CA ASN A 159 -8.55 8.11 -3.58
C ASN A 159 -9.14 8.85 -2.36
N HIS A 160 -10.46 8.92 -2.23
CA HIS A 160 -11.10 9.44 -1.02
C HIS A 160 -10.74 8.61 0.22
N LYS A 161 -10.79 7.27 0.11
CA LYS A 161 -10.37 6.38 1.19
C LYS A 161 -8.88 6.53 1.50
N ALA A 162 -8.03 6.66 0.48
CA ALA A 162 -6.59 6.92 0.67
C ALA A 162 -6.36 8.18 1.51
N ALA A 163 -7.04 9.30 1.19
CA ALA A 163 -6.98 10.52 1.98
C ALA A 163 -7.53 10.33 3.40
N ALA A 164 -8.66 9.64 3.56
CA ALA A 164 -9.31 9.41 4.85
C ALA A 164 -8.44 8.60 5.83
N ILE A 165 -7.67 7.64 5.33
CA ILE A 165 -6.73 6.85 6.16
C ILE A 165 -5.30 7.44 6.18
N GLY A 166 -5.14 8.67 5.67
CA GLY A 166 -3.90 9.45 5.78
C GLY A 166 -2.77 8.98 4.87
N LEU A 167 -3.08 8.42 3.70
CA LEU A 167 -2.12 8.04 2.67
C LEU A 167 -1.76 9.28 1.82
N LYS A 168 -0.70 10.00 2.20
CA LYS A 168 -0.37 11.32 1.60
C LYS A 168 0.40 11.22 0.28
N ASP A 169 1.10 10.11 0.08
CA ASP A 169 1.98 9.86 -1.05
C ASP A 169 1.40 8.79 -1.99
N THR A 170 0.08 8.57 -1.90
CA THR A 170 -0.63 7.49 -2.58
C THR A 170 -1.66 8.04 -3.56
N HIS A 171 -1.70 7.44 -4.75
CA HIS A 171 -2.68 7.76 -5.78
C HIS A 171 -3.07 6.50 -6.56
N PHE A 172 -4.37 6.36 -6.83
CA PHE A 172 -4.93 5.25 -7.61
C PHE A 172 -5.55 5.78 -8.92
N SER A 173 -5.20 5.15 -10.03
CA SER A 173 -5.73 5.39 -11.37
C SER A 173 -6.53 4.20 -11.92
N ASP A 174 -6.34 3.00 -11.38
CA ASP A 174 -7.08 1.79 -11.76
C ASP A 174 -7.28 0.84 -10.55
N PRO A 175 -8.26 -0.09 -10.59
CA PRO A 175 -8.61 -0.96 -9.44
C PRO A 175 -7.75 -2.23 -9.35
N THR A 176 -6.90 -2.48 -10.34
CA THR A 176 -6.12 -3.71 -10.51
C THR A 176 -4.64 -3.51 -10.19
N GLY A 177 -4.11 -2.31 -10.38
CA GLY A 177 -2.68 -1.99 -10.31
C GLY A 177 -1.91 -2.47 -11.52
N LEU A 178 -2.52 -2.38 -12.71
CA LEU A 178 -1.88 -2.67 -13.99
C LEU A 178 -1.18 -1.42 -14.57
N THR A 179 -1.62 -0.22 -14.17
CA THR A 179 -0.92 1.03 -14.49
C THR A 179 0.21 1.32 -13.51
N ALA A 180 1.29 1.90 -14.03
CA ALA A 180 2.37 2.43 -13.19
C ALA A 180 1.96 3.74 -12.48
N ALA A 181 0.83 4.35 -12.84
CA ALA A 181 0.30 5.53 -12.17
C ALA A 181 -0.38 5.22 -10.82
N ASN A 182 -0.59 3.93 -10.50
CA ASN A 182 -0.91 3.49 -9.14
C ASN A 182 0.37 3.48 -8.32
N VAL A 183 0.52 4.50 -7.48
CA VAL A 183 1.75 4.74 -6.70
C VAL A 183 1.45 4.87 -5.22
N SER A 184 2.44 4.55 -4.39
CA SER A 184 2.43 4.76 -2.94
C SER A 184 3.86 4.77 -2.40
N SER A 185 4.02 5.11 -1.13
CA SER A 185 5.26 4.95 -0.37
C SER A 185 5.17 3.75 0.57
N ALA A 186 6.31 3.21 1.02
CA ALA A 186 6.28 2.12 1.99
C ALA A 186 5.61 2.56 3.31
N ARG A 187 5.77 3.84 3.69
CA ARG A 187 5.12 4.45 4.85
C ARG A 187 3.61 4.54 4.74
N ASP A 188 3.08 4.82 3.56
CA ASP A 188 1.63 4.80 3.36
C ASP A 188 1.08 3.38 3.31
N LEU A 189 1.80 2.46 2.66
CA LEU A 189 1.38 1.07 2.59
C LEU A 189 1.30 0.40 3.97
N THR A 190 2.10 0.80 4.98
CA THR A 190 1.91 0.25 6.33
C THR A 190 0.57 0.65 6.94
N LYS A 191 0.15 1.91 6.74
CA LYS A 191 -1.18 2.38 7.16
C LYS A 191 -2.29 1.65 6.39
N MET A 192 -2.12 1.45 5.08
CA MET A 192 -3.09 0.75 4.25
C MET A 192 -3.26 -0.72 4.68
N VAL A 193 -2.17 -1.42 4.97
CA VAL A 193 -2.21 -2.80 5.50
C VAL A 193 -2.85 -2.82 6.88
N SER A 194 -2.50 -1.86 7.75
CA SER A 194 -3.10 -1.76 9.08
C SER A 194 -4.62 -1.52 8.99
N ALA A 195 -5.07 -0.61 8.13
CA ALA A 195 -6.49 -0.39 7.86
C ALA A 195 -7.17 -1.67 7.32
N ALA A 196 -6.57 -2.32 6.33
CA ALA A 196 -7.09 -3.55 5.74
C ALA A 196 -7.23 -4.70 6.76
N SER A 197 -6.35 -4.75 7.78
CA SER A 197 -6.43 -5.76 8.83
C SER A 197 -7.67 -5.65 9.72
N HIS A 198 -8.38 -4.52 9.71
CA HIS A 198 -9.64 -4.35 10.43
C HIS A 198 -10.85 -4.97 9.69
N TYR A 199 -10.68 -5.48 8.47
CA TYR A 199 -11.75 -6.13 7.70
C TYR A 199 -11.59 -7.65 7.84
N PRO A 200 -12.46 -8.35 8.59
CA PRO A 200 -12.34 -9.80 8.78
C PRO A 200 -12.29 -10.57 7.46
N LEU A 201 -13.09 -10.15 6.48
CA LEU A 201 -13.13 -10.79 5.18
C LEU A 201 -11.83 -10.55 4.38
N ILE A 202 -11.20 -9.37 4.45
CA ILE A 202 -9.89 -9.18 3.79
C ILE A 202 -8.84 -10.10 4.40
N ARG A 203 -8.86 -10.26 5.73
CA ARG A 203 -7.94 -11.19 6.40
C ARG A 203 -8.09 -12.59 5.83
N GLU A 204 -9.30 -13.14 5.91
CA GLU A 204 -9.62 -14.48 5.39
C GLU A 204 -9.25 -14.67 3.92
N LEU A 205 -9.75 -13.80 3.05
CA LEU A 205 -9.58 -13.93 1.60
C LEU A 205 -8.13 -13.77 1.17
N SER A 206 -7.39 -12.85 1.80
CA SER A 206 -5.97 -12.62 1.46
C SER A 206 -5.04 -13.73 1.97
N THR A 207 -5.46 -14.51 2.97
CA THR A 207 -4.71 -15.63 3.55
C THR A 207 -5.24 -17.00 3.14
N THR A 208 -6.27 -17.07 2.30
CA THR A 208 -6.70 -18.34 1.71
C THR A 208 -5.58 -18.91 0.85
N SER A 209 -5.18 -20.17 1.05
CA SER A 209 -4.03 -20.78 0.38
C SER A 209 -4.30 -21.11 -1.09
N GLU A 210 -5.47 -21.67 -1.36
CA GLU A 210 -5.97 -21.99 -2.69
C GLU A 210 -7.49 -22.18 -2.71
N ARG A 211 -8.09 -22.04 -3.88
CA ARG A 211 -9.49 -22.36 -4.10
C ARG A 211 -9.75 -22.89 -5.50
N THR A 212 -10.56 -23.93 -5.60
CA THR A 212 -11.07 -24.44 -6.88
C THR A 212 -12.47 -23.90 -7.09
N MET A 213 -12.71 -23.31 -8.25
CA MET A 213 -13.97 -22.67 -8.62
C MET A 213 -14.51 -23.25 -9.92
N LEU A 214 -15.83 -23.36 -10.02
CA LEU A 214 -16.50 -23.70 -11.27
C LEU A 214 -16.69 -22.43 -12.11
N VAL A 215 -15.92 -22.30 -13.19
CA VAL A 215 -16.01 -21.18 -14.13
C VAL A 215 -16.46 -21.72 -15.48
N GLY A 216 -17.67 -21.33 -15.92
CA GLY A 216 -18.24 -21.85 -17.18
C GLY A 216 -18.37 -23.38 -17.21
N GLY A 217 -18.77 -23.98 -16.06
CA GLY A 217 -18.94 -25.42 -15.91
C GLY A 217 -17.64 -26.22 -15.78
N ARG A 218 -16.47 -25.57 -15.70
CA ARG A 218 -15.17 -26.25 -15.55
C ARG A 218 -14.51 -25.91 -14.22
N PRO A 219 -13.95 -26.90 -13.49
CA PRO A 219 -13.18 -26.63 -12.30
C PRO A 219 -11.84 -25.97 -12.66
N ILE A 220 -11.54 -24.84 -12.04
CA ILE A 220 -10.29 -24.10 -12.18
C ILE A 220 -9.70 -23.88 -10.78
N ALA A 221 -8.47 -24.36 -10.55
CA ALA A 221 -7.75 -24.13 -9.30
C ALA A 221 -7.02 -22.79 -9.33
N PHE A 222 -7.20 -21.98 -8.29
CA PHE A 222 -6.52 -20.72 -8.04
C PHE A 222 -5.66 -20.86 -6.78
N HIS A 223 -4.45 -20.29 -6.78
CA HIS A 223 -3.54 -20.39 -5.64
C HIS A 223 -3.12 -19.00 -5.19
N ASN A 224 -2.83 -18.86 -3.89
CA ASN A 224 -2.33 -17.62 -3.35
C ASN A 224 -1.00 -17.22 -4.00
N THR A 225 -0.89 -15.96 -4.39
CA THR A 225 0.34 -15.43 -5.00
C THR A 225 1.50 -15.30 -4.01
N ASN A 226 1.22 -15.26 -2.70
CA ASN A 226 2.22 -15.31 -1.65
C ASN A 226 2.52 -16.76 -1.25
N THR A 227 3.74 -17.22 -1.56
CA THR A 227 4.18 -18.59 -1.22
C THR A 227 4.33 -18.82 0.29
N LEU A 228 4.48 -17.76 1.09
CA LEU A 228 4.55 -17.88 2.56
C LEU A 228 3.21 -18.31 3.14
N VAL A 229 2.09 -17.86 2.54
CA VAL A 229 0.73 -18.29 2.90
C VAL A 229 0.47 -19.73 2.47
N ARG A 230 0.96 -20.12 1.28
CA ARG A 230 0.71 -21.46 0.71
C ARG A 230 1.42 -22.60 1.42
N SER A 231 2.50 -22.30 2.15
CA SER A 231 3.36 -23.33 2.74
C SER A 231 3.13 -23.38 4.25
N PRO A 232 2.47 -24.42 4.77
CA PRO A 232 2.30 -24.59 6.22
C PRO A 232 3.64 -24.67 6.97
N ALA A 233 4.69 -25.18 6.31
CA ALA A 233 6.04 -25.26 6.84
C ALA A 233 6.80 -23.91 6.88
N SER A 234 6.19 -22.82 6.40
CA SER A 234 6.83 -21.51 6.38
C SER A 234 7.02 -20.92 7.79
N GLY A 235 6.22 -21.39 8.77
CA GLY A 235 6.23 -20.88 10.14
C GLY A 235 5.74 -19.43 10.25
N TRP A 236 5.01 -18.95 9.24
CA TRP A 236 4.43 -17.61 9.22
C TRP A 236 2.98 -17.62 9.69
N GLU A 237 2.64 -16.76 10.64
CA GLU A 237 1.27 -16.44 11.00
C GLU A 237 0.88 -15.10 10.35
N ILE A 238 0.38 -15.16 9.11
CA ILE A 238 0.01 -13.97 8.33
C ILE A 238 -1.48 -13.72 8.48
N ALA A 239 -1.89 -12.49 8.82
CA ALA A 239 -3.30 -12.12 8.87
C ALA A 239 -3.76 -11.25 7.68
N VAL A 240 -2.84 -10.57 6.99
CA VAL A 240 -3.13 -9.87 5.71
C VAL A 240 -1.94 -10.04 4.78
N SER A 241 -2.17 -10.28 3.50
CA SER A 241 -1.09 -10.36 2.52
C SER A 241 -1.51 -9.92 1.12
N LYS A 242 -0.62 -9.20 0.43
CA LYS A 242 -0.76 -8.99 -1.01
C LYS A 242 0.60 -8.94 -1.70
N THR A 243 0.69 -9.56 -2.87
CA THR A 243 1.84 -9.42 -3.77
C THR A 243 1.51 -8.55 -4.97
N GLY A 244 2.52 -7.97 -5.61
CA GLY A 244 2.38 -7.17 -6.83
C GLY A 244 3.55 -7.37 -7.78
N TYR A 245 3.27 -7.29 -9.09
CA TYR A 245 4.30 -7.20 -10.12
C TYR A 245 3.75 -6.57 -11.39
N ILE A 246 4.42 -5.52 -11.83
CA ILE A 246 4.53 -5.09 -13.22
C ILE A 246 6.01 -4.78 -13.45
N ARG A 247 6.42 -4.50 -14.70
CA ARG A 247 7.84 -4.26 -14.99
C ARG A 247 8.36 -3.03 -14.25
N GLU A 248 7.52 -2.01 -14.15
CA GLU A 248 7.76 -0.69 -13.60
C GLU A 248 7.81 -0.67 -12.07
N ALA A 249 7.11 -1.62 -11.41
CA ALA A 249 7.02 -1.72 -9.94
C ALA A 249 8.05 -2.67 -9.32
N GLY A 250 8.74 -3.47 -10.15
CA GLY A 250 9.45 -4.65 -9.66
C GLY A 250 8.52 -5.61 -8.91
N LYS A 251 9.08 -6.50 -8.07
CA LYS A 251 8.29 -7.42 -7.25
C LYS A 251 7.97 -6.77 -5.90
N CYS A 252 6.68 -6.63 -5.60
CA CYS A 252 6.19 -6.06 -4.35
C CYS A 252 5.56 -7.14 -3.45
N LEU A 253 5.68 -6.99 -2.13
CA LEU A 253 4.97 -7.75 -1.11
C LEU A 253 4.64 -6.82 0.06
N VAL A 254 3.39 -6.86 0.49
CA VAL A 254 2.98 -6.30 1.78
C VAL A 254 2.28 -7.37 2.59
N MET A 255 2.48 -7.36 3.90
CA MET A 255 1.78 -8.26 4.79
C MET A 255 1.73 -7.72 6.23
N GLN A 256 0.71 -8.15 6.95
CA GLN A 256 0.66 -8.12 8.41
C GLN A 256 0.84 -9.57 8.88
N ALA A 257 1.75 -9.76 9.83
CA ALA A 257 2.01 -11.07 10.43
C ALA A 257 2.29 -10.95 11.93
N TRP A 258 2.04 -12.03 12.67
CA TRP A 258 2.40 -12.13 14.07
C TRP A 258 3.82 -12.66 14.20
N LEU A 259 4.69 -11.86 14.79
CA LEU A 259 6.09 -12.21 15.07
C LEU A 259 6.34 -11.96 16.55
N ASN A 260 6.76 -12.99 17.30
CA ASN A 260 6.92 -12.95 18.76
C ASN A 260 5.69 -12.38 19.49
N ASN A 261 4.50 -12.85 19.11
CA ASN A 261 3.20 -12.40 19.64
C ASN A 261 2.92 -10.90 19.45
N LYS A 262 3.61 -10.24 18.52
CA LYS A 262 3.34 -8.86 18.14
C LYS A 262 2.86 -8.78 16.69
N PRO A 263 1.84 -7.96 16.40
CA PRO A 263 1.44 -7.69 15.02
C PRO A 263 2.47 -6.78 14.36
N VAL A 264 3.11 -7.26 13.29
CA VAL A 264 4.12 -6.54 12.53
C VAL A 264 3.65 -6.36 11.09
N VAL A 265 3.72 -5.14 10.60
CA VAL A 265 3.49 -4.84 9.18
C VAL A 265 4.85 -4.79 8.47
N ILE A 266 4.95 -5.53 7.36
CA ILE A 266 6.14 -5.62 6.52
C ILE A 266 5.76 -5.18 5.10
N VAL A 267 6.46 -4.16 4.60
CA VAL A 267 6.33 -3.65 3.23
C VAL A 267 7.67 -3.79 2.51
N LEU A 268 7.66 -4.45 1.36
CA LEU A 268 8.81 -4.70 0.50
C LEU A 268 8.44 -4.30 -0.93
N LEU A 269 9.07 -3.23 -1.43
CA LEU A 269 8.81 -2.70 -2.77
C LEU A 269 10.04 -2.81 -3.66
N ASP A 270 9.76 -2.98 -4.95
CA ASP A 270 10.78 -3.06 -6.01
C ASP A 270 11.90 -4.05 -5.67
N SER A 271 11.54 -5.28 -5.31
CA SER A 271 12.53 -6.35 -5.15
C SER A 271 12.93 -6.90 -6.52
N TRP A 272 14.24 -7.02 -6.76
CA TRP A 272 14.76 -7.60 -7.99
C TRP A 272 14.90 -9.12 -7.89
N GLY A 273 14.23 -9.88 -8.76
CA GLY A 273 14.26 -11.34 -8.78
C GLY A 273 13.00 -12.01 -8.21
N ARG A 274 12.71 -13.24 -8.68
CA ARG A 274 11.40 -13.90 -8.45
C ARG A 274 11.11 -14.16 -6.96
N LEU A 275 12.12 -14.55 -6.20
CA LEU A 275 12.01 -14.99 -4.80
C LEU A 275 12.53 -13.97 -3.80
N THR A 276 13.03 -12.83 -4.27
CA THR A 276 13.78 -11.88 -3.44
C THR A 276 12.97 -11.33 -2.28
N ARG A 277 11.74 -10.86 -2.54
CA ARG A 277 10.82 -10.41 -1.46
C ARG A 277 10.50 -11.49 -0.43
N ILE A 278 10.49 -12.77 -0.83
CA ILE A 278 10.26 -13.90 0.08
C ILE A 278 11.52 -14.16 0.93
N GLY A 279 12.70 -14.08 0.32
CA GLY A 279 13.97 -14.15 1.03
C GLY A 279 14.17 -12.98 2.01
N ASP A 280 13.81 -11.76 1.61
CA ASP A 280 13.83 -10.55 2.43
C ASP A 280 12.90 -10.69 3.63
N ALA A 281 11.64 -11.11 3.41
CA ALA A 281 10.69 -11.40 4.48
C ALA A 281 11.24 -12.40 5.50
N ASN A 282 11.82 -13.51 5.03
CA ASN A 282 12.42 -14.53 5.92
C ASN A 282 13.65 -14.00 6.68
N ARG A 283 14.43 -13.07 6.11
CA ARG A 283 15.52 -12.40 6.83
C ARG A 283 14.99 -11.48 7.92
N ILE A 284 13.94 -10.70 7.63
CA ILE A 284 13.25 -9.84 8.62
C ILE A 284 12.71 -10.68 9.78
N LYS A 285 12.00 -11.79 9.50
CA LYS A 285 11.47 -12.68 10.53
C LYS A 285 12.58 -13.19 11.46
N ARG A 286 13.64 -13.77 10.91
CA ARG A 286 14.78 -14.25 11.71
C ARG A 286 15.45 -13.14 12.53
N TRP A 287 15.58 -11.95 11.95
CA TRP A 287 16.16 -10.80 12.64
C TRP A 287 15.32 -10.38 13.86
N ILE A 288 14.00 -10.25 13.71
CA ILE A 288 13.08 -9.93 14.81
C ILE A 288 13.08 -11.04 15.89
N GLU A 289 13.05 -12.30 15.45
CA GLU A 289 13.04 -13.46 16.34
C GLU A 289 14.33 -13.56 17.17
N ASN A 290 15.49 -13.33 16.54
CA ASN A 290 16.80 -13.36 17.22
C ASN A 290 17.03 -12.16 18.15
N ALA A 291 16.53 -10.97 17.78
CA ALA A 291 16.64 -9.79 18.64
C ALA A 291 15.92 -9.98 19.98
N SER A 292 14.90 -10.86 20.02
CA SER A 292 14.11 -11.13 21.23
C SER A 292 14.71 -12.21 22.13
N THR A 293 15.67 -13.01 21.65
CA THR A 293 16.31 -14.10 22.42
C THR A 293 17.63 -13.68 23.10
N GLY A 294 18.11 -12.45 22.89
CA GLY A 294 19.34 -11.92 23.50
C GLY A 294 20.65 -12.58 23.02
N ALA A 295 20.56 -13.58 22.13
CA ALA A 295 21.70 -14.32 21.61
C ALA A 295 22.24 -13.65 20.33
N GLY A 296 22.92 -12.51 20.49
CA GLY A 296 23.45 -11.79 19.34
C GLY A 296 24.16 -10.47 19.61
N ARG A 297 24.74 -10.25 20.80
CA ARG A 297 25.71 -9.16 20.98
C ARG A 297 27.13 -9.69 20.73
N PRO A 298 27.71 -9.58 19.52
CA PRO A 298 29.16 -9.65 19.41
C PRO A 298 29.73 -8.43 20.14
N SER A 299 30.39 -8.67 21.26
CA SER A 299 31.14 -7.65 21.99
C SER A 299 32.20 -7.05 21.07
N ALA A 300 32.09 -5.76 20.76
CA ALA A 300 33.17 -4.99 20.14
C ALA A 300 34.28 -4.78 21.17
N ALA A 301 35.07 -5.82 21.44
CA ALA A 301 36.24 -5.73 22.30
C ALA A 301 37.27 -6.82 21.95
N LEU A 302 38.16 -6.52 21.01
CA LEU A 302 39.62 -6.46 21.21
C LEU A 302 40.31 -6.38 19.85
N ASN A 303 40.77 -5.19 19.49
CA ASN A 303 41.96 -5.07 18.65
C ASN A 303 42.83 -3.96 19.26
N ARG A 304 43.37 -4.23 20.45
CA ARG A 304 44.51 -3.47 20.96
C ARG A 304 45.75 -4.09 20.33
N ARG A 305 46.30 -3.31 19.40
CA ARG A 305 47.66 -3.39 18.86
C ARG A 305 48.65 -3.73 19.96
N THR A 306 49.40 -4.82 19.79
CA THR A 306 50.75 -4.94 20.35
C THR A 306 51.73 -4.56 19.25
N ALA A 307 52.14 -3.29 19.27
CA ALA A 307 53.44 -2.88 18.77
C ALA A 307 54.32 -2.73 20.02
N GLY A 308 55.38 -3.51 20.08
CA GLY A 308 56.35 -3.61 21.17
C GLY A 308 57.28 -4.77 20.87
#